data_AF-A0A531M5Y8-F1
#
_entry.id   AF-A0A531M5Y8-F1
#
_cell.length_a   1.000
_cell.length_b   1.000
_cell.length_c   1.000
_cell.angle_alpha   90.00
_cell.angle_beta   90.00
_cell.angle_gamma   90.00
#
_symmetry.space_group_name_H-M   'P 1'
#
loop_
_entity.id
_entity.type
_entity.pdbx_description
1 polymer ?
#
loop_
_entity_poly.entity_id
_entity_poly.type
_entity_poly.pdbx_seq_one_letter_code
_entity_poly.pdbx_strand_id
1 'polypeptide(L)'
;ERMGLTEIKPEWIGANLVIEDVPHLSMLPAGTLLFFKGGVTLKVDAQNGPCRIAGRSIAENVGMPDVEAGALLFPKAAKRLRGVVAWVEKPGIVRTGEEISVRVPEQWIYEA
;
A
#
# COMPACT_ATOMS: atom_id res chain seq x y z
N GLU A 1 -8.33 2.83 15.81
CA GLU A 1 -8.29 4.30 15.96
C GLU A 1 -7.30 4.87 14.94
N ARG A 2 -7.61 6.03 14.33
CA ARG A 2 -6.73 6.67 13.33
C ARG A 2 -5.71 7.57 14.04
N MET A 3 -4.69 8.04 13.33
CA MET A 3 -3.63 8.89 13.90
C MET A 3 -4.03 10.35 14.19
N GLY A 4 -5.27 10.77 13.87
CA GLY A 4 -5.70 12.17 14.02
C GLY A 4 -5.07 13.15 13.04
N LEU A 5 -4.43 12.64 11.97
CA LEU A 5 -3.84 13.45 10.90
C LEU A 5 -4.86 13.68 9.78
N THR A 6 -4.82 14.86 9.15
CA THR A 6 -5.66 15.19 7.98
C THR A 6 -5.26 14.40 6.74
N GLU A 7 -3.96 14.18 6.55
CA GLU A 7 -3.40 13.48 5.40
C GLU A 7 -2.13 12.72 5.81
N ILE A 8 -1.87 11.60 5.13
CA ILE A 8 -0.56 10.95 5.08
C ILE A 8 -0.14 10.92 3.62
N LYS A 9 0.95 11.63 3.27
CA LYS A 9 1.45 11.60 1.90
C LYS A 9 2.07 10.24 1.58
N PRO A 10 1.83 9.69 0.37
CA PRO A 10 2.39 8.41 -0.07
C PRO A 10 3.93 8.36 0.03
N GLU A 11 4.58 9.50 -0.23
CA GLU A 11 6.03 9.68 -0.17
C GLU A 11 6.59 9.33 1.23
N TRP A 12 5.86 9.67 2.30
CA TRP A 12 6.29 9.48 3.69
C TRP A 12 6.30 8.01 4.10
N ILE A 13 5.56 7.17 3.38
CA ILE A 13 5.49 5.73 3.63
C ILE A 13 6.22 4.93 2.56
N GLY A 14 6.94 5.59 1.65
CA GLY A 14 7.74 4.95 0.60
C GLY A 14 6.88 4.25 -0.47
N ALA A 15 5.70 4.76 -0.79
CA ALA A 15 4.87 4.21 -1.85
C ALA A 15 5.45 4.57 -3.24
N ASN A 16 5.44 3.61 -4.17
CA ASN A 16 5.85 3.86 -5.56
C ASN A 16 4.67 4.24 -6.46
N LEU A 17 3.47 3.75 -6.14
CA LEU A 17 2.26 3.93 -6.92
C LEU A 17 1.11 4.29 -5.98
N VAL A 18 0.26 5.20 -6.45
CA VAL A 18 -1.04 5.52 -5.85
C VAL A 18 -2.10 5.04 -6.83
N ILE A 19 -3.03 4.23 -6.36
CA ILE A 19 -4.10 3.64 -7.15
C ILE A 19 -5.42 4.10 -6.54
N GLU A 20 -6.31 4.65 -7.37
CA GLU A 20 -7.68 5.00 -7.01
C GLU A 20 -8.67 3.92 -7.49
N ASP A 21 -9.93 4.03 -7.07
CA ASP A 21 -11.02 3.14 -7.47
C ASP A 21 -10.83 1.62 -7.22
N VAL A 22 -9.92 1.28 -6.30
CA VAL A 22 -9.78 -0.08 -5.74
C VAL A 22 -10.11 -0.06 -4.25
N PRO A 23 -11.39 -0.24 -3.89
CA PRO A 23 -11.80 -0.33 -2.49
C PRO A 23 -10.99 -1.39 -1.76
N HIS A 24 -10.54 -1.08 -0.55
CA HIS A 24 -9.75 -2.00 0.28
C HIS A 24 -8.49 -2.52 -0.42
N LEU A 25 -7.75 -1.69 -1.19
CA LEU A 25 -6.49 -2.05 -1.85
C LEU A 25 -5.54 -2.94 -1.01
N SER A 26 -5.41 -2.66 0.30
CA SER A 26 -4.56 -3.43 1.22
C SER A 26 -4.98 -4.88 1.43
N MET A 27 -6.20 -5.24 1.03
CA MET A 27 -6.83 -6.55 1.19
C MET A 27 -6.86 -7.35 -0.12
N LEU A 28 -6.26 -6.83 -1.20
CA LEU A 28 -6.06 -7.64 -2.40
C LEU A 28 -5.26 -8.90 -2.04
N PRO A 29 -5.75 -10.11 -2.38
CA PRO A 29 -5.05 -11.33 -2.05
C PRO A 29 -3.78 -11.47 -2.88
N ALA A 30 -2.84 -12.25 -2.34
CA ALA A 30 -1.68 -12.71 -3.08
C ALA A 30 -2.12 -13.37 -4.40
N GLY A 31 -1.38 -13.08 -5.47
CA GLY A 31 -1.71 -13.54 -6.81
C GLY A 31 -2.67 -12.65 -7.61
N THR A 32 -3.19 -11.55 -7.02
CA THR A 32 -3.91 -10.53 -7.80
C THR A 32 -3.00 -9.94 -8.88
N LEU A 33 -3.49 -9.88 -10.12
CA LEU A 33 -2.76 -9.26 -11.23
C LEU A 33 -3.30 -7.86 -11.51
N LEU A 34 -2.40 -6.89 -11.63
CA LEU A 34 -2.65 -5.52 -12.03
C LEU A 34 -2.11 -5.33 -13.45
N PHE A 35 -3.01 -5.33 -14.43
CA PHE A 35 -2.66 -5.14 -15.83
C PHE A 35 -2.78 -3.66 -16.20
N PHE A 36 -1.65 -3.02 -16.47
CA PHE A 36 -1.62 -1.66 -17.00
C PHE A 36 -1.93 -1.71 -18.50
N LYS A 37 -2.68 -0.72 -19.00
CA LYS A 37 -3.09 -0.64 -20.41
C LYS A 37 -1.93 -0.72 -21.42
N GLY A 38 -0.76 -0.20 -21.07
CA GLY A 38 0.50 -0.26 -21.83
C GLY A 38 1.20 -1.63 -21.79
N GLY A 39 0.62 -2.61 -21.09
CA GLY A 39 1.05 -3.99 -21.11
C GLY A 39 2.03 -4.39 -20.00
N VAL A 40 2.31 -3.50 -19.04
CA VAL A 40 3.01 -3.85 -17.79
C VAL A 40 2.08 -4.67 -16.90
N THR A 41 2.62 -5.67 -16.23
CA THR A 41 1.86 -6.46 -15.26
C THR A 41 2.59 -6.48 -13.93
N LEU A 42 1.90 -6.10 -12.86
CA LEU A 42 2.34 -6.33 -11.49
C LEU A 42 1.49 -7.43 -10.87
N LYS A 43 2.12 -8.28 -10.06
CA LYS A 43 1.42 -9.31 -9.30
C LYS A 43 1.57 -9.02 -7.82
N VAL A 44 0.45 -8.93 -7.12
CA VAL A 44 0.41 -8.74 -5.66
C VAL A 44 1.02 -9.97 -4.99
N ASP A 45 1.94 -9.72 -4.06
CA ASP A 45 2.62 -10.77 -3.29
C ASP A 45 2.06 -10.84 -1.86
N ALA A 46 1.99 -9.69 -1.18
CA ALA A 46 1.49 -9.64 0.20
C ALA A 46 0.95 -8.24 0.57
N GLN A 47 0.31 -8.17 1.73
CA GLN A 47 -0.02 -6.89 2.35
C GLN A 47 1.27 -6.17 2.80
N ASN A 48 1.35 -4.87 2.56
CA ASN A 48 2.49 -4.05 2.99
C ASN A 48 2.38 -3.75 4.49
N GLY A 49 3.08 -4.50 5.33
CA GLY A 49 3.03 -4.33 6.78
C GLY A 49 3.47 -2.92 7.22
N PRO A 50 2.76 -2.24 8.13
CA PRO A 50 3.18 -0.95 8.64
C PRO A 50 4.35 -1.08 9.63
N CYS A 51 5.32 -0.15 9.53
CA CYS A 51 6.57 -0.22 10.27
C CYS A 51 6.88 1.10 11.00
N ARG A 52 7.73 1.03 12.02
CA ARG A 52 8.16 2.21 12.79
C ARG A 52 8.93 3.23 11.95
N ILE A 53 9.61 2.79 10.89
CA ILE A 53 10.37 3.66 10.00
C ILE A 53 9.41 4.63 9.27
N ALA A 54 8.35 4.10 8.67
CA ALA A 54 7.31 4.90 8.05
C ALA A 54 6.59 5.80 9.09
N GLY A 55 6.31 5.27 10.28
CA GLY A 55 5.73 6.06 11.37
C GLY A 55 6.59 7.25 11.78
N ARG A 56 7.91 7.05 11.91
CA ARG A 56 8.87 8.12 12.20
C ARG A 56 8.87 9.16 11.09
N SER A 57 8.94 8.72 9.83
CA SER A 57 8.91 9.62 8.68
C SER A 57 7.64 10.48 8.65
N ILE A 58 6.47 9.90 8.95
CA ILE A 58 5.21 10.64 9.09
C ILE A 58 5.33 11.67 10.22
N ALA A 59 5.77 11.25 11.40
CA ALA A 59 5.84 12.10 12.58
C ALA A 59 6.77 13.31 12.39
N GLU A 60 7.90 13.11 11.71
CA GLU A 60 8.83 14.17 11.34
C GLU A 60 8.21 15.14 10.33
N ASN A 61 7.57 14.63 9.26
CA ASN A 61 6.99 15.47 8.22
C ASN A 61 5.81 16.32 8.70
N VAL A 62 5.06 15.85 9.70
CA VAL A 62 3.93 16.59 10.29
C VAL A 62 4.33 17.38 11.55
N GLY A 63 5.61 17.37 11.94
CA GLY A 63 6.12 18.12 13.07
C GLY A 63 5.54 17.70 14.42
N MET A 64 5.34 16.40 14.65
CA MET A 64 4.81 15.92 15.93
C MET A 64 5.77 16.27 17.08
N PRO A 65 5.27 16.77 18.23
CA PRO A 65 6.12 17.06 19.40
C PRO A 65 6.85 15.83 19.94
N ASP A 66 6.21 14.65 19.87
CA ASP A 66 6.79 13.36 20.24
C ASP A 66 6.86 12.44 19.01
N VAL A 67 8.03 12.44 18.38
CA VAL A 67 8.33 11.65 17.19
C VAL A 67 8.30 10.15 17.49
N GLU A 68 8.74 9.71 18.67
CA GLU A 68 8.75 8.29 19.02
C GLU A 68 7.33 7.76 19.24
N ALA A 69 6.47 8.55 19.88
CA ALA A 69 5.05 8.21 19.99
C ALA A 69 4.40 8.11 18.61
N GLY A 70 4.65 9.05 17.71
CA GLY A 70 4.18 8.99 16.32
C GLY A 70 4.68 7.76 15.56
N ALA A 71 5.97 7.42 15.73
CA ALA A 71 6.59 6.24 15.13
C ALA A 71 5.95 4.92 15.59
N LEU A 72 5.51 4.84 16.85
CA LEU A 72 4.82 3.69 17.42
C LEU A 72 3.32 3.66 17.08
N LEU A 73 2.72 4.81 16.83
CA LEU A 73 1.29 4.92 16.55
C LEU A 73 0.93 4.40 15.15
N PHE A 74 1.75 4.70 14.14
CA PHE A 74 1.45 4.28 12.75
C PHE A 74 1.32 2.77 12.56
N PRO A 75 2.24 1.90 13.06
CA PRO A 75 2.07 0.44 12.99
C PRO A 75 0.77 -0.08 13.58
N LYS A 76 0.27 0.56 14.63
CA LYS A 76 -0.99 0.19 15.29
C LYS A 76 -2.20 0.66 14.47
N ALA A 77 -2.17 1.90 14.00
CA ALA A 77 -3.29 2.54 13.31
C ALA A 77 -3.44 2.09 11.84
N ALA A 78 -2.34 1.78 11.16
CA ALA A 78 -2.31 1.49 9.73
C ALA A 78 -2.38 -0.02 9.39
N LYS A 79 -2.67 -0.87 10.38
CA LYS A 79 -2.86 -2.31 10.17
C LYS A 79 -3.95 -2.52 9.12
N ARG A 80 -3.65 -3.27 8.05
CA ARG A 80 -4.52 -3.52 6.89
C ARG A 80 -4.91 -2.27 6.08
N LEU A 81 -4.14 -1.19 6.18
CA LEU A 81 -4.42 0.09 5.49
C LEU A 81 -3.23 0.66 4.71
N ARG A 82 -2.05 0.03 4.75
CA ARG A 82 -0.80 0.56 4.18
C ARG A 82 -0.55 0.16 2.71
N GLY A 83 -1.48 -0.57 2.09
CA GLY A 83 -1.39 -1.04 0.72
C GLY A 83 -0.79 -2.45 0.63
N VAL A 84 -0.25 -2.76 -0.53
CA VAL A 84 0.31 -4.08 -0.89
C VAL A 84 1.73 -3.92 -1.39
N VAL A 85 2.47 -5.02 -1.37
CA VAL A 85 3.72 -5.17 -2.13
C VAL A 85 3.45 -6.07 -3.33
N ALA A 86 4.16 -5.80 -4.42
CA ALA A 86 4.00 -6.51 -5.68
C ALA A 86 5.37 -6.73 -6.33
N TRP A 87 5.44 -7.74 -7.19
CA TRP A 87 6.57 -7.99 -8.06
C TRP A 87 6.22 -7.70 -9.51
N VAL A 88 7.23 -7.38 -10.31
CA VAL A 88 7.08 -7.10 -11.73
C VAL A 88 6.96 -8.42 -12.48
N GLU A 89 5.74 -8.79 -12.85
CA GLU A 89 5.44 -10.00 -13.64
C GLU A 89 5.83 -9.79 -15.11
N LYS A 90 5.57 -8.58 -15.64
CA LYS A 90 5.98 -8.19 -17.00
C LYS A 90 6.51 -6.75 -17.00
N PRO A 91 7.79 -6.53 -17.37
CA PRO A 91 8.40 -5.20 -17.33
C PRO A 91 7.90 -4.27 -18.45
N GLY A 92 8.07 -2.97 -18.23
CA GLY A 92 7.74 -1.91 -19.19
C GLY A 92 7.65 -0.55 -18.49
N ILE A 93 6.97 0.41 -19.13
CA ILE A 93 6.81 1.77 -18.62
C ILE A 93 5.36 1.98 -18.19
N VAL A 94 5.15 2.36 -16.94
CA VAL A 94 3.87 2.84 -16.41
C VAL A 94 3.84 4.37 -16.39
N ARG A 95 2.67 4.98 -16.61
CA ARG A 95 2.48 6.44 -16.57
C ARG A 95 1.33 6.84 -15.64
N THR A 96 1.41 8.04 -15.07
CA THR A 96 0.31 8.61 -14.29
C THR A 96 -0.96 8.72 -15.16
N GLY A 97 -2.11 8.35 -14.59
CA GLY A 97 -3.40 8.34 -15.28
C GLY A 97 -3.62 7.12 -16.18
N GLU A 98 -2.71 6.14 -16.17
CA GLU A 98 -2.87 4.91 -16.93
C GLU A 98 -3.91 3.98 -16.28
N GLU A 99 -4.82 3.46 -17.09
CA GLU A 99 -5.86 2.53 -16.64
C GLU A 99 -5.26 1.17 -16.25
N ILE A 100 -5.78 0.62 -15.14
CA ILE A 100 -5.37 -0.66 -14.58
C ILE A 100 -6.59 -1.59 -14.55
N SER A 101 -6.46 -2.77 -15.14
CA SER A 101 -7.40 -3.87 -14.94
C SER A 101 -6.94 -4.77 -13.78
N VAL A 102 -7.78 -4.93 -12.77
CA VAL A 102 -7.49 -5.74 -11.57
C VAL A 102 -8.11 -7.12 -11.71
N ARG A 103 -7.30 -8.17 -11.73
CA ARG A 103 -7.76 -9.56 -11.75
C ARG A 103 -7.48 -10.23 -10.41
N VAL A 104 -8.52 -10.34 -9.59
CA VAL A 104 -8.47 -11.02 -8.30
C VAL A 104 -8.61 -12.53 -8.52
N PRO A 105 -7.71 -13.37 -7.98
CA PRO A 105 -7.86 -14.82 -8.03
C PRO A 105 -9.06 -15.28 -7.20
N GLU A 106 -9.52 -16.50 -7.46
CA GLU A 106 -10.47 -17.16 -6.57
C GLU A 106 -9.89 -17.28 -5.15
N GLN A 107 -10.71 -16.98 -4.15
CA GLN A 107 -10.30 -17.01 -2.74
C GLN A 107 -10.92 -18.22 -2.06
N TRP A 108 -10.07 -19.04 -1.47
CA TRP A 108 -10.45 -20.20 -0.67
C TRP A 108 -9.73 -20.14 0.67
N ILE A 109 -10.45 -20.54 1.73
CA ILE A 109 -9.85 -20.75 3.05
C ILE A 109 -9.27 -22.16 3.03
N TYR A 110 -7.94 -22.25 3.18
CA TYR A 110 -7.27 -23.55 3.33
C TYR A 110 -7.37 -23.99 4.79
N GLU A 111 -8.11 -25.07 5.03
CA GLU A 111 -8.46 -25.56 6.39
C GLU A 111 -7.59 -26.73 6.88
N ALA A 112 -6.47 -27.04 6.21
CA ALA A 112 -5.65 -28.20 6.59
C ALA A 112 -4.79 -27.98 7.84
#